data_AF-A0A6J4XRL7-F1
#
_entry.id   AF-A0A6J4XRL7-F1
#
_cell.length_a   1.000
_cell.length_b   1.000
_cell.length_c   1.000
_cell.angle_alpha   90.00
_cell.angle_beta   90.00
_cell.angle_gamma   90.00
#
_symmetry.space_group_name_H-M   'P 1'
#
loop_
_entity.id
_entity.type
_entity.pdbx_description
1 polymer ?
#
loop_
_entity_poly.entity_id
_entity_poly.type
_entity_poly.pdbx_seq_one_letter_code
_entity_poly.pdbx_strand_id
1 'polypeptide(L)' 'MLKKKLTGLPKDSVANVSQIITLDKNALTNRCGKVPGSYIRQIFHGLDIVFSR' A
#
# COMPACT_ATOMS: atom_id res chain seq x y z
N MET A 1 -3.59 7.33 6.33
CA MET A 1 -2.17 7.74 6.21
C MET A 1 -1.27 6.65 6.80
N LEU A 2 -0.23 6.25 6.07
CA LEU A 2 0.75 5.24 6.48
C LEU A 2 1.87 5.90 7.29
N LYS A 3 1.96 5.57 8.58
CA LYS A 3 2.99 6.16 9.47
C LYS A 3 4.37 5.56 9.22
N LYS A 4 5.39 6.42 9.06
CA LYS A 4 6.81 6.08 8.85
C LYS A 4 7.28 4.95 9.77
N LYS A 5 7.01 5.13 11.07
CA LYS A 5 7.44 4.24 12.16
C LYS A 5 6.86 2.82 12.07
N LEU A 6 5.88 2.58 11.21
CA LEU A 6 5.18 1.30 11.09
C LEU A 6 5.38 0.60 9.74
N THR A 7 5.98 1.26 8.74
CA THR A 7 6.00 0.76 7.35
C THR A 7 7.38 0.50 6.78
N GLY A 8 8.45 1.01 7.41
CA GLY A 8 9.81 0.96 6.85
C GLY A 8 10.09 2.03 5.78
N LEU A 9 9.13 2.91 5.52
CA LEU A 9 9.30 4.04 4.61
C LEU A 9 10.09 5.18 5.29
N PRO A 10 10.75 6.06 4.53
CA PRO A 10 11.53 7.18 5.10
C PRO A 10 10.67 8.32 5.65
N LYS A 11 9.36 8.37 5.29
CA LYS A 11 8.40 9.39 5.70
C LYS A 11 6.97 8.83 5.79
N ASP A 12 6.09 9.57 6.46
CA ASP A 12 4.65 9.32 6.40
C ASP A 12 4.20 9.38 4.94
N SER A 13 3.38 8.41 4.53
CA SER A 13 3.07 8.16 3.12
C SER A 13 1.59 7.80 2.92
N VAL A 14 1.16 7.66 1.66
CA VAL A 14 -0.20 7.31 1.28
C VAL A 14 -0.15 6.13 0.30
N ALA A 15 -0.91 5.08 0.57
CA ALA A 15 -1.20 4.07 -0.45
C ALA A 15 -2.32 4.62 -1.33
N ASN A 16 -1.99 4.92 -2.60
CA ASN A 16 -2.94 5.53 -3.52
C ASN A 16 -3.75 4.46 -4.25
N VAL A 17 -4.98 4.20 -3.78
CA VAL A 17 -5.87 3.17 -4.33
C VAL A 17 -6.42 3.50 -5.72
N SER A 18 -6.29 4.74 -6.21
CA SER A 18 -6.65 5.10 -7.58
C SER A 18 -5.52 4.87 -8.60
N GLN A 19 -4.32 4.47 -8.15
CA GLN A 19 -3.13 4.27 -9.00
C GLN A 19 -2.62 2.83 -8.91
N ILE A 20 -3.44 1.88 -9.33
CA ILE A 20 -3.09 0.46 -9.34
C ILE A 20 -2.39 0.12 -10.64
N ILE A 21 -1.24 -0.54 -10.55
CA ILE A 21 -0.46 -0.99 -11.71
C ILE A 21 -0.10 -2.47 -11.58
N THR A 22 -0.05 -3.17 -12.71
CA THR A 22 0.46 -4.54 -12.81
C THR A 22 1.96 -4.49 -13.08
N LEU A 23 2.74 -5.27 -12.33
CA LEU A 23 4.20 -5.32 -12.46
C LEU A 23 4.66 -6.77 -12.66
N ASP A 24 5.72 -6.95 -13.45
CA ASP A 24 6.48 -8.20 -13.48
C ASP A 24 7.18 -8.42 -12.12
N LYS A 25 7.23 -9.67 -11.65
CA LYS A 25 7.81 -10.00 -10.34
C LYS A 25 9.30 -9.64 -10.25
N ASN A 26 10.03 -9.70 -11.36
CA ASN A 26 11.45 -9.35 -11.40
C ASN A 26 11.70 -7.84 -11.24
N ALA A 27 10.67 -7.00 -11.43
CA ALA A 27 10.77 -5.57 -11.14
C ALA A 27 10.82 -5.27 -9.62
N LEU A 28 10.42 -6.23 -8.77
CA LEU A 28 10.46 -6.09 -7.31
C LEU A 28 11.83 -6.50 -6.76
N THR A 29 12.80 -5.58 -6.80
CA THR A 29 14.21 -5.86 -6.48
C THR A 29 14.54 -5.80 -4.98
N ASN A 30 13.89 -4.89 -4.22
CA ASN A 30 14.20 -4.63 -2.82
C ASN A 30 12.94 -4.55 -1.96
N ARG A 31 12.97 -5.17 -0.78
CA ARG A 31 11.86 -5.12 0.18
C ARG A 31 12.03 -3.94 1.14
N CYS A 32 11.15 -2.94 1.07
CA CYS A 32 11.19 -1.74 1.92
C CYS A 32 10.58 -1.93 3.33
N GLY A 33 9.74 -2.95 3.55
CA GLY A 33 9.12 -3.20 4.85
C GLY A 33 7.87 -4.07 4.77
N LYS A 34 7.07 -4.05 5.85
CA LYS A 34 5.75 -4.69 5.90
C LYS A 34 4.72 -3.64 6.31
N VAL A 35 3.59 -3.61 5.63
CA VAL A 35 2.44 -2.80 6.04
C VAL A 35 1.64 -3.57 7.11
N PRO A 36 1.34 -2.97 8.28
CA PRO A 36 0.49 -3.59 9.30
C PRO A 36 -0.89 -3.98 8.77
N GLY A 37 -1.47 -5.05 9.31
CA GLY A 37 -2.77 -5.57 8.86
C GLY A 37 -3.92 -4.57 9.00
N SER A 38 -3.86 -3.65 9.97
CA SER A 38 -4.85 -2.56 10.11
C SER A 38 -4.85 -1.61 8.92
N TYR A 39 -3.68 -1.30 8.36
CA TYR A 39 -3.58 -0.48 7.15
C TYR A 39 -3.96 -1.25 5.89
N ILE A 40 -3.65 -2.55 5.82
CA ILE A 40 -4.12 -3.41 4.72
C ILE A 40 -5.65 -3.41 4.62
N ARG A 41 -6.36 -3.50 5.76
CA ARG A 41 -7.83 -3.40 5.77
C ARG A 41 -8.36 -2.07 5.24
N GLN A 42 -7.70 -0.96 5.59
CA GLN A 42 -8.07 0.37 5.06
C GLN A 42 -7.82 0.47 3.56
N ILE A 43 -6.74 -0.13 3.06
CA ILE A 43 -6.43 -0.19 1.64
C ILE A 43 -7.53 -0.98 0.91
N PHE A 44 -7.92 -2.15 1.41
CA PHE A 44 -9.01 -2.94 0.80
C PHE A 44 -10.34 -2.18 0.78
N HIS A 45 -10.71 -1.54 1.88
CA HIS A 45 -11.92 -0.71 1.88
C HIS A 45 -11.88 0.42 0.84
N GLY A 46 -10.71 1.05 0.64
CA GLY A 46 -10.53 2.04 -0.43
C GLY A 46 -10.64 1.44 -1.83
N LEU A 47 -10.15 0.21 -2.03
CA LEU A 47 -10.30 -0.52 -3.29
C LEU A 47 -11.77 -0.85 -3.56
N ASP A 48 -12.52 -1.30 -2.56
CA ASP A 48 -13.96 -1.59 -2.67
C ASP A 48 -14.73 -0.36 -3.17
N ILE A 49 -14.44 0.83 -2.62
CA ILE A 49 -15.01 2.10 -3.08
C ILE A 49 -14.66 2.39 -4.54
N VAL A 50 -13.37 2.27 -4.92
CA VAL A 50 -12.90 2.56 -6.29
C VAL A 50 -13.51 1.60 -7.31
N PHE A 51 -13.70 0.34 -6.94
CA PHE A 51 -14.24 -0.69 -7.80
C PHE A 51 -15.75 -0.93 -7.66
N SER A 52 -16.45 -0.11 -6.85
CA SER A 52 -17.89 -0.25 -6.57
C SER A 52 -18.28 -1.65 -6.12
N ARG A 53 -17.51 -2.21 -5.17
CA ARG A 53 -17.72 -3.52 -4.55
C ARG A 53 -18.04 -3.41 -3.07
#